data_AF-X0XJY0-F1
#
_entry.id   AF-X0XJY0-F1
#
_cell.length_a   1.000
_cell.length_b   1.000
_cell.length_c   1.000
_cell.angle_alpha   90.00
_cell.angle_beta   90.00
_cell.angle_gamma   90.00
#
_symmetry.space_group_name_H-M   'P 1'
#
loop_
_entity.id
_entity.type
_entity.pdbx_description
1 polymer ?
#
loop_
_entity_poly.entity_id
_entity_poly.type
_entity_poly.pdbx_seq_one_letter_code
_entity_poly.pdbx_strand_id
1 'polypeptide(L)'
;MKVNTARILFLGWLVLSLASRVFALDTIEPTWLRFWGGDEDDRGYGVAIDARGNVYVAGSTRSFGTGASDVFLLKYTPEGEILWKKTWGESEDDGAVGLALDARGNMYVAGSTVSVGTGTEDAFLLKYTPEGELLWERTWGGSK
;
A
#
# COMPACT_ATOMS: atom_id res chain seq x y z
N MET A 1 -76.67 3.04 12.70
CA MET A 1 -75.77 2.44 13.71
C MET A 1 -74.56 1.87 13.00
N LYS A 2 -73.45 2.62 12.96
CA LYS A 2 -72.07 2.17 12.68
C LYS A 2 -71.19 3.41 12.81
N VAL A 3 -70.43 3.47 13.90
CA VAL A 3 -69.27 4.35 14.04
C VAL A 3 -68.09 3.54 13.49
N ASN A 4 -67.22 4.16 12.70
CA ASN A 4 -65.80 3.87 12.83
C ASN A 4 -64.94 5.08 12.42
N THR A 5 -64.00 5.34 13.31
CA THR A 5 -63.35 6.61 13.60
C THR A 5 -62.06 6.74 12.81
N ALA A 6 -61.74 7.96 12.37
CA ALA A 6 -60.45 8.24 11.74
C ALA A 6 -59.79 9.48 12.37
N ARG A 7 -58.46 9.38 12.48
CA ARG A 7 -57.42 10.42 12.56
C ARG A 7 -56.90 10.84 13.94
N ILE A 8 -55.91 10.05 14.38
CA ILE A 8 -54.48 10.39 14.65
C ILE A 8 -54.18 11.79 15.22
N LEU A 9 -53.43 11.75 16.34
CA LEU A 9 -53.17 12.79 17.35
C LEU A 9 -52.00 13.75 17.02
N PHE A 10 -52.24 15.01 17.41
CA PHE A 10 -51.39 16.04 18.07
C PHE A 10 -49.88 16.20 17.82
N LEU A 11 -49.53 17.43 17.44
CA LEU A 11 -48.23 18.11 17.69
C LEU A 11 -48.15 18.61 19.15
N GLY A 12 -46.97 18.55 19.79
CA GLY A 12 -46.70 19.24 21.06
C GLY A 12 -45.31 18.94 21.66
N TRP A 13 -44.57 20.00 22.01
CA TRP A 13 -43.14 20.10 22.33
C TRP A 13 -42.75 19.85 23.82
N LEU A 14 -41.47 19.51 24.06
CA LEU A 14 -40.54 19.94 25.14
C LEU A 14 -39.98 18.92 26.20
N VAL A 15 -38.77 18.42 25.90
CA VAL A 15 -37.49 18.25 26.67
C VAL A 15 -37.42 17.82 28.16
N LEU A 16 -36.59 16.77 28.44
CA LEU A 16 -35.47 16.56 29.43
C LEU A 16 -35.48 15.07 29.90
N SER A 17 -34.41 14.27 30.05
CA SER A 17 -33.01 14.51 30.41
C SER A 17 -32.08 13.31 30.09
N LEU A 18 -30.88 13.63 29.59
CA LEU A 18 -29.55 13.05 29.85
C LEU A 18 -29.17 11.58 29.54
N ALA A 19 -27.91 11.49 29.07
CA ALA A 19 -27.07 10.33 28.76
C ALA A 19 -27.47 9.57 27.47
N SER A 20 -27.04 10.02 26.30
CA SER A 20 -25.62 10.04 25.98
C SER A 20 -25.35 11.07 24.89
N ARG A 21 -24.72 12.18 25.25
CA ARG A 21 -23.63 12.65 24.40
C ARG A 21 -22.61 11.53 24.48
N VAL A 22 -22.74 10.53 23.60
CA VAL A 22 -21.56 9.75 23.22
C VAL A 22 -20.63 10.82 22.70
N PHE A 23 -19.56 11.08 23.43
CA PHE A 23 -18.40 11.69 22.83
C PHE A 23 -18.08 10.77 21.66
N ALA A 24 -18.54 11.12 20.46
CA ALA A 24 -17.93 10.60 19.26
C ALA A 24 -16.50 11.09 19.40
N LEU A 25 -15.65 10.22 19.95
CA LEU A 25 -14.25 10.24 19.56
C LEU A 25 -14.32 10.33 18.05
N ASP A 26 -13.74 11.39 17.47
CA ASP A 26 -13.41 11.36 16.05
C ASP A 26 -12.43 10.19 15.91
N THR A 27 -12.98 8.98 15.79
CA THR A 27 -12.26 7.79 15.41
C THR A 27 -11.77 8.11 14.02
N ILE A 28 -10.47 8.40 13.91
CA ILE A 28 -9.79 8.60 12.64
C ILE A 28 -9.73 7.21 11.99
N GLU A 29 -10.85 6.81 11.40
CA GLU A 29 -10.94 5.59 10.62
C GLU A 29 -10.28 5.84 9.26
N PRO A 30 -9.42 4.93 8.77
CA PRO A 30 -8.83 5.08 7.47
C PRO A 30 -9.92 5.04 6.40
N THR A 31 -9.83 5.92 5.39
CA THR A 31 -10.73 5.91 4.22
C THR A 31 -10.68 4.58 3.48
N TRP A 32 -9.52 3.94 3.46
CA TRP A 32 -9.38 2.53 3.10
C TRP A 32 -8.21 1.90 3.85
N LEU A 33 -8.34 0.59 4.10
CA LEU A 33 -7.28 -0.25 4.65
C LEU A 33 -7.02 -1.42 3.68
N ARG A 34 -5.74 -1.69 3.40
CA ARG A 34 -5.31 -2.82 2.57
C ARG A 34 -4.16 -3.55 3.26
N PHE A 35 -4.20 -4.87 3.15
CA PHE A 35 -3.12 -5.75 3.56
C PHE A 35 -2.55 -6.38 2.30
N TRP A 36 -1.23 -6.50 2.26
CA TRP A 36 -0.52 -7.22 1.23
C TRP A 36 0.65 -7.96 1.89
N GLY A 37 0.74 -9.26 1.61
CA GLY A 37 1.62 -10.17 2.31
C GLY A 37 1.05 -11.59 2.32
N GLY A 38 1.79 -12.54 2.87
CA GLY A 38 1.40 -13.93 3.07
C GLY A 38 1.64 -14.38 4.51
N ASP A 39 1.99 -15.66 4.67
CA ASP A 39 2.20 -16.27 5.99
C ASP A 39 3.60 -15.98 6.58
N GLU A 40 4.49 -15.34 5.81
CA GLU A 40 5.84 -14.99 6.21
C GLU A 40 6.03 -13.47 6.41
N ASP A 41 7.26 -13.05 6.71
CA ASP A 41 7.60 -11.64 6.95
C ASP A 41 7.49 -10.82 5.65
N ASP A 42 6.68 -9.76 5.69
CA ASP A 42 6.55 -8.77 4.62
C ASP A 42 6.70 -7.35 5.19
N ARG A 43 7.64 -6.56 4.65
CA ARG A 43 8.02 -5.25 5.21
C ARG A 43 8.01 -4.17 4.14
N GLY A 44 7.11 -3.19 4.27
CA GLY A 44 7.10 -1.99 3.42
C GLY A 44 8.07 -0.93 3.92
N TYR A 45 8.96 -0.45 3.06
CA TYR A 45 10.00 0.53 3.41
C TYR A 45 9.84 1.88 2.70
N GLY A 46 9.23 1.90 1.51
CA GLY A 46 9.05 3.11 0.71
C GLY A 46 7.61 3.30 0.26
N VAL A 47 7.15 4.55 0.28
CA VAL A 47 5.86 4.97 -0.30
C VAL A 47 6.02 6.26 -1.09
N ALA A 48 5.34 6.37 -2.23
CA ALA A 48 5.19 7.63 -2.96
C ALA A 48 3.80 7.72 -3.60
N ILE A 49 3.39 8.94 -3.94
CA ILE A 49 2.08 9.23 -4.53
C ILE A 49 2.32 10.01 -5.81
N ASP A 50 1.70 9.59 -6.92
CA ASP A 50 1.79 10.33 -8.18
C ASP A 50 0.80 11.51 -8.23
N ALA A 51 0.91 12.34 -9.27
CA ALA A 51 0.05 13.52 -9.44
C ALA A 51 -1.45 13.19 -9.62
N ARG A 52 -1.81 11.91 -9.84
CA ARG A 52 -3.20 11.43 -9.94
C ARG A 52 -3.67 10.81 -8.62
N GLY A 53 -2.83 10.76 -7.59
CA GLY A 53 -3.14 10.18 -6.30
C GLY A 53 -2.91 8.67 -6.22
N ASN A 54 -2.33 8.02 -7.25
CA ASN A 54 -2.01 6.60 -7.14
C ASN A 54 -0.87 6.41 -6.14
N VAL A 55 -0.98 5.39 -5.29
CA VAL A 55 -0.03 5.10 -4.21
C VAL A 55 0.89 3.97 -4.65
N TYR A 56 2.20 4.17 -4.54
CA TYR A 56 3.23 3.19 -4.85
C TYR A 56 3.90 2.76 -3.56
N VAL A 57 4.12 1.46 -3.38
CA VAL A 57 4.78 0.91 -2.20
C VAL A 57 5.91 -0.01 -2.65
N ALA A 58 7.06 0.09 -2.00
CA ALA A 58 8.19 -0.80 -2.18
C ALA A 58 8.64 -1.39 -0.84
N GLY A 59 9.07 -2.63 -0.86
CA GLY A 59 9.50 -3.33 0.34
C GLY A 59 10.22 -4.64 0.06
N SER A 60 10.34 -5.47 1.08
CA SER A 60 10.82 -6.85 0.99
C SER A 60 9.71 -7.82 1.40
N THR A 61 9.66 -8.98 0.75
CA THR A 61 8.68 -10.04 0.99
C THR A 61 9.40 -11.39 1.13
N ARG A 62 9.07 -12.16 2.15
CA ARG A 62 9.42 -13.58 2.22
C ARG A 62 8.27 -14.49 1.78
N SER A 63 7.09 -13.90 1.58
CA SER A 63 5.87 -14.60 1.22
C SER A 63 5.73 -14.85 -0.29
N PHE A 64 6.41 -14.08 -1.13
CA PHE A 64 6.27 -14.15 -2.59
C PHE A 64 7.61 -13.97 -3.31
N GLY A 65 7.76 -14.63 -4.46
CA GLY A 65 8.95 -14.56 -5.30
C GLY A 65 9.68 -15.90 -5.33
N THR A 66 10.97 -15.88 -5.66
CA THR A 66 11.80 -17.09 -5.82
C THR A 66 12.91 -17.21 -4.78
N GLY A 67 13.24 -16.12 -4.08
CA GLY A 67 14.31 -16.05 -3.11
C GLY A 67 13.83 -16.25 -1.68
N ALA A 68 14.78 -16.20 -0.74
CA ALA A 68 14.46 -16.23 0.69
C ALA A 68 13.87 -14.88 1.19
N SER A 69 14.12 -13.81 0.45
CA SER A 69 13.46 -12.52 0.54
C SER A 69 13.56 -11.85 -0.82
N ASP A 70 12.46 -11.34 -1.36
CA ASP A 70 12.44 -10.63 -2.63
C ASP A 70 11.97 -9.18 -2.44
N VAL A 71 12.29 -8.31 -3.40
CA VAL A 71 11.67 -6.99 -3.48
C VAL A 71 10.21 -7.16 -3.89
N PHE A 72 9.28 -6.49 -3.20
CA PHE A 72 7.93 -6.31 -3.73
C PHE A 72 7.67 -4.86 -4.12
N LEU A 73 6.84 -4.68 -5.14
CA LEU A 73 6.40 -3.39 -5.65
C LEU A 73 4.89 -3.42 -5.85
N LEU A 74 4.18 -2.43 -5.33
CA LEU A 74 2.73 -2.30 -5.44
C LEU A 74 2.38 -0.93 -6.00
N LYS A 75 1.30 -0.88 -6.77
CA LYS A 75 0.62 0.36 -7.12
C LYS A 75 -0.87 0.22 -6.85
N TYR A 76 -1.44 1.21 -6.18
CA TYR A 76 -2.86 1.32 -5.88
C TYR A 76 -3.48 2.56 -6.54
N THR A 77 -4.77 2.50 -6.83
CA THR A 77 -5.59 3.68 -7.09
C THR A 77 -5.71 4.55 -5.84
N PRO A 78 -6.16 5.82 -5.95
CA PRO A 78 -6.46 6.65 -4.78
C PRO A 78 -7.48 6.01 -3.82
N GLU A 79 -8.37 5.17 -4.34
CA GLU A 79 -9.40 4.43 -3.60
C GLU A 79 -8.90 3.11 -2.98
N GLY A 80 -7.61 2.79 -3.17
CA GLY A 80 -6.97 1.61 -2.60
C GLY A 80 -7.20 0.32 -3.40
N GLU A 81 -7.60 0.39 -4.67
CA GLU A 81 -7.64 -0.78 -5.55
C GLU A 81 -6.26 -1.05 -6.13
N ILE A 82 -5.85 -2.31 -6.23
CA ILE A 82 -4.52 -2.62 -6.77
C ILE A 82 -4.52 -2.49 -8.30
N LEU A 83 -3.64 -1.64 -8.83
CA LEU A 83 -3.42 -1.49 -10.27
C LEU A 83 -2.42 -2.53 -10.78
N TRP A 84 -1.33 -2.74 -10.05
CA TRP A 84 -0.40 -3.82 -10.32
C TRP A 84 0.42 -4.18 -9.07
N LYS A 85 1.01 -5.38 -9.09
CA LYS A 85 1.97 -5.88 -8.11
C LYS A 85 3.09 -6.62 -8.82
N LYS A 86 4.31 -6.52 -8.30
CA LYS A 86 5.51 -7.17 -8.87
C LYS A 86 6.44 -7.62 -7.75
N THR A 87 7.22 -8.65 -8.06
CA THR A 87 8.39 -9.03 -7.30
C THR A 87 9.64 -8.85 -8.17
N TRP A 88 10.78 -8.61 -7.54
CA TRP A 88 12.09 -8.56 -8.18
C TRP A 88 13.14 -9.17 -7.25
N GLY A 89 14.03 -9.97 -7.83
CA GLY A 89 15.03 -10.77 -7.12
C GLY A 89 15.20 -12.12 -7.81
N GLU A 90 16.17 -12.91 -7.36
CA GLU A 90 16.38 -14.29 -7.85
C GLU A 90 16.29 -15.32 -6.72
N SER A 91 17.32 -16.14 -6.48
CA SER A 91 17.26 -17.23 -5.51
C SER A 91 17.71 -16.85 -4.11
N GLU A 92 18.32 -15.68 -3.94
CA GLU A 92 18.90 -15.21 -2.67
C GLU A 92 18.10 -14.04 -2.09
N ASP A 93 18.64 -13.37 -1.07
CA ASP A 93 17.98 -12.23 -0.42
C ASP A 93 18.12 -10.95 -1.24
N ASP A 94 16.97 -10.32 -1.48
CA ASP A 94 16.79 -9.04 -2.15
C ASP A 94 15.80 -8.17 -1.36
N GLY A 95 16.08 -6.88 -1.26
CA GLY A 95 15.24 -5.97 -0.48
C GLY A 95 15.33 -4.52 -0.92
N ALA A 96 14.17 -3.88 -1.10
CA ALA A 96 14.11 -2.44 -1.33
C ALA A 96 14.23 -1.69 0.00
N VAL A 97 14.98 -0.59 0.01
CA VAL A 97 15.10 0.30 1.17
C VAL A 97 14.42 1.66 0.94
N GLY A 98 14.07 1.99 -0.31
CA GLY A 98 13.43 3.25 -0.64
C GLY A 98 12.86 3.28 -2.06
N LEU A 99 11.96 4.24 -2.28
CA LEU A 99 11.27 4.45 -3.54
C LEU A 99 11.02 5.95 -3.78
N ALA A 100 11.12 6.36 -5.04
CA ALA A 100 10.80 7.71 -5.51
C ALA A 100 10.15 7.68 -6.89
N LEU A 101 9.40 8.73 -7.24
CA LEU A 101 8.83 8.91 -8.57
C LEU A 101 9.49 10.09 -9.29
N ASP A 102 9.69 9.99 -10.60
CA ASP A 102 9.99 11.18 -11.42
C ASP A 102 8.70 11.90 -11.87
N ALA A 103 8.87 13.07 -12.51
CA ALA A 103 7.76 13.89 -12.99
C ALA A 103 6.86 13.21 -14.04
N ARG A 104 7.31 12.09 -14.64
CA ARG A 104 6.50 11.29 -15.57
C ARG A 104 5.81 10.12 -14.87
N GLY A 105 6.00 9.97 -13.55
CA GLY A 105 5.47 8.86 -12.77
C GLY A 105 6.29 7.58 -12.88
N ASN A 106 7.50 7.61 -13.45
CA ASN A 106 8.35 6.43 -13.42
C ASN A 106 8.84 6.23 -12.00
N MET A 107 8.79 4.97 -11.56
CA MET A 107 9.19 4.57 -10.22
C MET A 107 10.66 4.18 -10.20
N TYR A 108 11.40 4.71 -9.24
CA TYR A 108 12.78 4.35 -8.95
C TYR A 108 12.82 3.65 -7.60
N VAL A 109 13.53 2.53 -7.54
CA VAL A 109 13.61 1.69 -6.34
C VAL A 109 15.07 1.41 -6.06
N ALA A 110 15.52 1.71 -4.86
CA ALA A 110 16.88 1.41 -4.42
C ALA A 110 16.85 0.38 -3.28
N GLY A 111 17.88 -0.44 -3.21
CA GLY A 111 17.96 -1.54 -2.27
C GLY A 111 19.30 -2.26 -2.33
N SER A 112 19.34 -3.42 -1.68
CA SER A 112 20.46 -4.36 -1.76
C SER A 112 20.00 -5.72 -2.29
N THR A 113 20.93 -6.41 -2.92
CA THR A 113 20.73 -7.71 -3.58
C THR A 113 21.91 -8.61 -3.28
N VAL A 114 21.64 -9.86 -2.90
CA VAL A 114 22.62 -10.95 -2.82
C VAL A 114 22.52 -11.86 -4.06
N SER A 115 21.39 -11.77 -4.76
CA SER A 115 21.06 -12.52 -5.97
C SER A 115 21.83 -12.04 -7.20
N VAL A 116 21.90 -10.72 -7.41
CA VAL A 116 22.38 -10.11 -8.65
C VAL A 116 23.65 -9.30 -8.41
N GLY A 117 24.75 -9.69 -9.05
CA GLY A 117 26.02 -8.97 -8.97
C GLY A 117 27.21 -9.88 -8.71
N THR A 118 28.32 -9.31 -8.25
CA THR A 118 29.57 -10.06 -8.03
C THR A 118 30.01 -10.09 -6.58
N GLY A 119 29.38 -9.31 -5.69
CA GLY A 119 29.73 -9.21 -4.26
C GLY A 119 28.77 -9.99 -3.36
N THR A 120 29.08 -10.03 -2.06
CA THR A 120 28.25 -10.70 -1.03
C THR A 120 26.91 -10.01 -0.80
N GLU A 121 26.83 -8.71 -1.07
CA GLU A 121 25.64 -7.88 -1.06
C GLU A 121 25.96 -6.63 -1.89
N ASP A 122 25.22 -6.43 -2.98
CA ASP A 122 25.44 -5.34 -3.93
C ASP A 122 24.27 -4.36 -3.86
N ALA A 123 24.54 -3.07 -4.07
CA ALA A 123 23.48 -2.07 -4.16
C ALA A 123 22.82 -2.13 -5.53
N PHE A 124 21.51 -1.92 -5.61
CA PHE A 124 20.80 -1.81 -6.89
C PHE A 124 20.00 -0.51 -7.02
N LEU A 125 19.70 -0.15 -8.27
CA LEU A 125 18.69 0.84 -8.64
C LEU A 125 17.87 0.31 -9.80
N LEU A 126 16.55 0.23 -9.61
CA LEU A 126 15.58 -0.15 -10.63
C LEU A 126 14.82 1.08 -11.10
N LYS A 127 14.40 1.06 -12.37
CA LYS A 127 13.43 2.03 -12.89
C LYS A 127 12.28 1.31 -13.61
N TYR A 128 11.06 1.63 -13.23
CA TYR A 128 9.82 1.11 -13.83
C TYR A 128 8.97 2.22 -14.44
N THR A 129 8.22 1.90 -15.49
CA THR A 129 7.14 2.76 -16.01
C THR A 129 5.97 2.87 -15.01
N PRO A 130 5.08 3.88 -15.15
CA PRO A 130 3.85 3.93 -14.36
C PRO A 130 2.95 2.69 -14.51
N GLU A 131 3.05 1.98 -15.64
CA GLU A 131 2.35 0.74 -15.95
C GLU A 131 3.05 -0.50 -15.34
N GLY A 132 4.23 -0.30 -14.73
CA GLY A 132 4.99 -1.32 -14.04
C GLY A 132 5.94 -2.11 -14.95
N GLU A 133 6.26 -1.63 -16.15
CA GLU A 133 7.27 -2.26 -17.00
C GLU A 133 8.67 -1.88 -16.51
N LEU A 134 9.58 -2.84 -16.33
CA LEU A 134 10.97 -2.55 -15.98
C LEU A 134 11.66 -1.90 -17.19
N LEU A 135 12.14 -0.67 -17.01
CA LEU A 135 12.88 0.07 -18.04
C LEU A 135 14.36 -0.27 -18.00
N TRP A 136 14.94 -0.31 -16.80
CA TRP A 136 16.32 -0.71 -16.60
C TRP A 136 16.60 -1.03 -15.13
N GLU A 137 17.66 -1.77 -14.92
CA GLU A 137 18.28 -2.05 -13.63
C GLU A 137 19.77 -1.71 -13.68
N ARG A 138 20.32 -1.37 -12.51
CA ARG A 138 21.75 -1.13 -12.29
C ARG A 138 22.13 -1.75 -10.96
N THR A 139 23.26 -2.43 -10.94
CA THR A 139 23.85 -2.99 -9.72
C THR A 139 25.27 -2.48 -9.54
N TRP A 140 25.68 -2.29 -8.28
CA TRP A 140 27.00 -1.82 -7.90
C TRP A 140 27.48 -2.57 -6.66
N GLY A 141 28.63 -3.24 -6.78
CA GLY A 141 29.28 -3.89 -5.66
C GLY A 141 30.65 -4.44 -6.00
N GLY A 142 31.30 -5.00 -4.98
CA GLY A 142 32.64 -5.55 -5.05
C GLY A 142 32.67 -6.97 -5.62
N SER A 143 33.83 -7.61 -5.57
CA SER A 143 33.97 -9.04 -5.88
C SER A 143 33.86 -9.87 -4.59
N LYS A 144 33.19 -11.02 -4.66
CA LYS A 144 33.29 -12.10 -3.66
C LYS A 144 34.69 -12.71 -3.65
#